data_AF-A0A535PEA9-F1
#
_entry.id   AF-A0A535PEA9-F1
#
_cell.length_a   1.000
_cell.length_b   1.000
_cell.length_c   1.000
_cell.angle_alpha   90.00
_cell.angle_beta   90.00
_cell.angle_gamma   90.00
#
_symmetry.space_group_name_H-M   'P 1'
#
loop_
_entity.id
_entity.type
_entity.pdbx_description
1 polymer ?
#
loop_
_entity_poly.entity_id
_entity_poly.type
_entity_poly.pdbx_seq_one_letter_code
_entity_poly.pdbx_strand_id
1 'polypeptide(L)'
;MGAALVVLITTFLASAVEAVEMVTIVLGVGATRGWRATLVGSAAGFGVLAVVVAAAGLALRNAPIGPLRLIVGALLLVFGLQWFRKGVMRVAAHGLAGIRMHPENEPKEWTGEGFDWTAFVLAFKAVVLEGLEVAFIVVSFGASYGQLGIAIVGGVAAVVVIGGIGVALQRIVTRIPRSLLQLVVGIMLTTFGTFWAL
;
A
#
# COMPACT_ATOMS: atom_id res chain seq x y z
N MET A 1 11.49 -26.69 0.03
CA MET A 1 10.18 -26.18 0.48
C MET A 1 10.24 -24.87 1.29
N GLY A 2 11.37 -24.48 1.90
CA GLY A 2 11.44 -23.27 2.75
C GLY A 2 11.34 -21.91 2.01
N ALA A 3 12.06 -21.72 0.89
CA ALA A 3 12.15 -20.41 0.25
C ALA A 3 10.82 -19.88 -0.32
N ALA A 4 10.04 -20.75 -0.97
CA ALA A 4 8.73 -20.41 -1.52
C ALA A 4 7.73 -19.96 -0.46
N LEU A 5 7.69 -20.68 0.66
CA LEU A 5 6.82 -20.33 1.77
C LEU A 5 7.23 -19.01 2.41
N VAL A 6 8.54 -18.77 2.57
CA VAL A 6 9.06 -17.50 3.08
C VAL A 6 8.66 -16.35 2.16
N VAL A 7 8.91 -16.45 0.84
CA VAL A 7 8.55 -15.41 -0.13
C VAL A 7 7.04 -15.14 -0.11
N LEU A 8 6.22 -16.19 -0.06
CA LEU A 8 4.77 -16.05 0.01
C LEU A 8 4.33 -15.28 1.26
N ILE A 9 4.79 -15.71 2.44
CA ILE A 9 4.41 -15.09 3.72
C ILE A 9 4.94 -13.66 3.82
N THR A 10 6.20 -13.41 3.46
CA THR A 10 6.78 -12.06 3.54
C THR A 10 6.08 -11.11 2.60
N THR A 11 5.81 -11.53 1.37
CA THR A 11 5.14 -10.68 0.37
C THR A 11 3.68 -10.45 0.76
N PHE A 12 2.99 -11.47 1.28
CA PHE A 12 1.63 -11.33 1.78
C PHE A 12 1.56 -10.35 2.95
N LEU A 13 2.37 -10.55 4.00
CA LEU A 13 2.32 -9.71 5.20
C LEU A 13 2.72 -8.27 4.90
N ALA A 14 3.73 -8.04 4.06
CA ALA A 14 4.13 -6.70 3.65
C ALA A 14 3.03 -6.03 2.81
N SER A 15 2.48 -6.73 1.81
CA SER A 15 1.40 -6.20 0.96
C SER A 15 0.08 -6.02 1.72
N ALA A 16 -0.12 -6.76 2.82
CA ALA A 16 -1.32 -6.61 3.66
C ALA A 16 -1.35 -5.26 4.37
N VAL A 17 -0.20 -4.68 4.72
CA VAL A 17 -0.16 -3.34 5.32
C VAL A 17 -0.64 -2.29 4.33
N GLU A 18 -0.11 -2.31 3.11
CA GLU A 18 -0.52 -1.38 2.05
C GLU A 18 -1.98 -1.61 1.63
N ALA A 19 -2.43 -2.86 1.60
CA ALA A 19 -3.83 -3.18 1.37
C ALA A 19 -4.74 -2.62 2.48
N VAL A 20 -4.31 -2.62 3.76
CA VAL A 20 -5.08 -2.02 4.86
C VAL A 20 -5.14 -0.50 4.70
N GLU A 21 -4.04 0.15 4.34
CA GLU A 21 -3.97 1.59 4.09
C GLU A 21 -4.93 1.98 2.95
N MET A 22 -4.83 1.28 1.82
CA MET A 22 -5.70 1.43 0.65
C MET A 22 -7.18 1.29 1.01
N VAL A 23 -7.55 0.17 1.63
CA VAL A 23 -8.92 -0.16 2.02
C VAL A 23 -9.47 0.88 3.00
N THR A 24 -8.68 1.29 3.98
CA THR A 24 -9.14 2.28 4.98
C THR A 24 -9.43 3.63 4.34
N ILE A 25 -8.60 4.08 3.39
CA ILE A 25 -8.85 5.34 2.67
C ILE A 25 -10.11 5.22 1.79
N VAL A 26 -10.22 4.15 1.00
CA VAL A 26 -11.37 3.93 0.11
C VAL A 26 -12.67 3.83 0.91
N LEU A 27 -12.70 3.07 2.02
CA LEU A 27 -13.88 2.98 2.89
C LEU A 27 -14.18 4.32 3.57
N GLY A 28 -13.15 5.04 4.05
CA GLY A 28 -13.32 6.34 4.69
C GLY A 28 -13.91 7.39 3.73
N VAL A 29 -13.42 7.44 2.49
CA VAL A 29 -13.94 8.33 1.45
C VAL A 29 -15.35 7.90 1.02
N GLY A 30 -15.60 6.59 0.87
CA GLY A 30 -16.93 6.06 0.54
C GLY A 30 -17.98 6.38 1.59
N ALA A 31 -17.62 6.29 2.88
CA ALA A 31 -18.50 6.59 4.00
C ALA A 31 -18.80 8.09 4.16
N THR A 32 -17.84 8.97 3.86
CA THR A 32 -17.95 10.42 4.09
C THR A 32 -18.43 11.22 2.87
N ARG A 33 -18.12 10.74 1.66
CA ARG A 33 -18.37 11.47 0.40
C ARG A 33 -19.20 10.69 -0.63
N GLY A 34 -19.58 9.45 -0.29
CA GLY A 34 -20.44 8.61 -1.11
C GLY A 34 -19.69 7.60 -1.99
N TRP A 35 -20.37 6.48 -2.23
CA TRP A 35 -19.76 5.29 -2.85
C TRP A 35 -19.60 5.37 -4.37
N ARG A 36 -20.46 6.13 -5.07
CA ARG A 36 -20.46 6.14 -6.55
C ARG A 36 -19.14 6.64 -7.11
N ALA A 37 -18.71 7.83 -6.70
CA ALA A 37 -17.46 8.42 -7.16
C ALA A 37 -16.23 7.69 -6.59
N THR A 38 -16.32 7.21 -5.35
CA THR A 38 -15.27 6.43 -4.69
C THR A 38 -14.96 5.13 -5.43
N LEU A 39 -15.99 4.32 -5.75
CA LEU A 39 -15.81 3.05 -6.45
C LEU A 39 -15.30 3.25 -7.89
N VAL A 40 -15.78 4.28 -8.58
CA VAL A 40 -15.28 4.64 -9.93
C VAL A 40 -13.82 5.07 -9.86
N GLY A 41 -13.43 5.85 -8.84
CA GLY A 41 -12.05 6.25 -8.60
C GLY A 41 -11.14 5.05 -8.30
N SER A 42 -11.58 4.15 -7.43
CA SER A 42 -10.85 2.92 -7.12
C SER A 42 -10.67 2.01 -8.33
N ALA A 43 -11.75 1.80 -9.11
CA ALA A 43 -11.70 0.97 -10.31
C ALA A 43 -10.76 1.57 -11.37
N ALA A 44 -10.84 2.89 -11.60
CA ALA A 44 -9.92 3.60 -12.49
C ALA A 44 -8.47 3.50 -12.00
N GLY A 45 -8.24 3.59 -10.69
CA GLY A 45 -6.93 3.42 -10.07
C GLY A 45 -6.33 2.04 -10.32
N PHE A 46 -7.11 0.97 -10.12
CA PHE A 46 -6.68 -0.39 -10.43
C PHE A 46 -6.39 -0.58 -11.93
N GLY A 47 -7.20 0.03 -12.80
CA GLY A 47 -6.96 0.01 -14.25
C GLY A 47 -5.63 0.66 -14.63
N VAL A 48 -5.36 1.87 -14.13
CA VAL A 48 -4.08 2.56 -14.36
C VAL A 48 -2.92 1.79 -13.77
N LEU A 49 -3.05 1.29 -12.54
CA LEU A 49 -2.02 0.48 -11.90
C LEU A 49 -1.68 -0.77 -12.71
N ALA A 50 -2.69 -1.47 -13.24
CA ALA A 50 -2.46 -2.64 -14.10
C ALA A 50 -1.67 -2.28 -15.36
N VAL A 51 -1.99 -1.16 -16.01
CA VAL A 51 -1.24 -0.66 -17.18
C VAL A 51 0.20 -0.32 -16.81
N VAL A 52 0.40 0.41 -15.70
CA VAL A 52 1.74 0.79 -15.22
C VAL A 52 2.59 -0.43 -14.89
N VAL A 53 2.03 -1.39 -14.15
CA VAL A 53 2.73 -2.63 -13.77
C VAL A 53 3.04 -3.48 -15.01
N ALA A 54 2.13 -3.59 -15.97
CA ALA A 54 2.38 -4.33 -17.21
C ALA A 54 3.47 -3.66 -18.06
N ALA A 55 3.41 -2.34 -18.22
CA ALA A 55 4.40 -1.56 -18.96
C ALA A 55 5.78 -1.63 -18.30
N ALA A 56 5.85 -1.46 -16.98
CA ALA A 56 7.08 -1.62 -16.21
C ALA A 56 7.60 -3.06 -16.32
N GLY A 57 6.74 -4.07 -16.16
CA GLY A 57 7.11 -5.47 -16.30
C GLY A 57 7.69 -5.80 -17.68
N LEU A 58 7.15 -5.23 -18.76
CA LEU A 58 7.68 -5.39 -20.11
C LEU A 58 9.03 -4.69 -20.29
N ALA A 59 9.13 -3.44 -19.81
CA ALA A 59 10.34 -2.64 -19.90
C ALA A 59 11.52 -3.25 -19.12
N LEU A 60 11.23 -3.95 -18.02
CA LEU A 60 12.23 -4.52 -17.12
C LEU A 60 12.75 -5.90 -17.55
N ARG A 61 12.16 -6.56 -18.57
CA ARG A 61 12.57 -7.92 -19.02
C ARG A 61 14.02 -8.00 -19.51
N ASN A 62 14.52 -6.93 -20.11
CA ASN A 62 15.87 -6.87 -20.67
C ASN A 62 16.82 -5.99 -19.83
N ALA A 63 16.34 -5.51 -18.67
CA ALA A 63 17.11 -4.60 -17.85
C ALA A 63 18.12 -5.38 -16.99
N PRO A 64 19.41 -4.97 -16.95
CA PRO A 64 20.40 -5.59 -16.08
C PRO A 64 19.98 -5.46 -14.61
N ILE A 65 20.15 -6.54 -13.84
CA ILE A 65 19.66 -6.60 -12.45
C ILE A 65 20.41 -5.65 -11.50
N GLY A 66 21.63 -5.25 -11.84
CA GLY A 66 22.46 -4.34 -11.02
C GLY A 66 21.86 -2.95 -10.86
N PRO A 67 21.59 -2.20 -11.96
CA PRO A 67 20.88 -0.93 -11.91
C PRO A 67 19.49 -1.04 -11.27
N LEU A 68 18.78 -2.14 -11.53
CA LEU A 68 17.49 -2.39 -10.88
C LEU A 68 17.64 -2.42 -9.36
N ARG A 69 18.68 -3.12 -8.86
CA ARG A 69 19.02 -3.22 -7.44
C ARG A 69 19.20 -1.86 -6.78
N LEU A 70 20.00 -1.01 -7.41
CA LEU A 70 20.22 0.34 -6.92
C LEU A 70 18.91 1.17 -6.91
N ILE A 71 18.12 1.10 -7.98
CA ILE A 71 16.91 1.91 -8.14
C ILE A 71 15.84 1.51 -7.13
N VAL A 72 15.46 0.23 -7.05
CA VAL A 72 14.40 -0.17 -6.09
C VAL A 72 14.94 -0.09 -4.66
N GLY A 73 16.24 -0.30 -4.42
CA GLY A 73 16.86 -0.11 -3.11
C GLY A 73 16.76 1.35 -2.64
N ALA A 74 17.07 2.28 -3.54
CA ALA A 74 16.92 3.71 -3.29
C ALA A 74 15.46 4.12 -3.11
N LEU A 75 14.53 3.60 -3.91
CA LEU A 75 13.09 3.86 -3.75
C LEU A 75 12.60 3.36 -2.40
N LEU A 76 12.86 2.10 -2.05
CA LEU A 76 12.52 1.51 -0.75
C LEU A 76 13.13 2.31 0.41
N LEU A 77 14.37 2.80 0.25
CA LEU A 77 15.01 3.63 1.25
C LEU A 77 14.32 5.00 1.41
N VAL A 78 13.98 5.67 0.32
CA VAL A 78 13.28 6.97 0.36
C VAL A 78 11.89 6.82 0.96
N PHE A 79 11.11 5.83 0.51
CA PHE A 79 9.79 5.54 1.07
C PHE A 79 9.89 5.12 2.54
N GLY A 80 10.84 4.25 2.86
CA GLY A 80 11.16 3.82 4.21
C GLY A 80 11.51 4.98 5.14
N LEU A 81 12.35 5.92 4.71
CA LEU A 81 12.67 7.12 5.51
C LEU A 81 11.46 8.03 5.70
N GLN A 82 10.62 8.21 4.69
CA GLN A 82 9.41 9.02 4.82
C GLN A 82 8.42 8.41 5.82
N TRP A 83 8.23 7.09 5.74
CA TRP A 83 7.38 6.33 6.65
C TRP A 83 7.96 6.25 8.05
N PHE A 84 9.27 6.01 8.18
CA PHE A 84 9.97 6.00 9.45
C PHE A 84 9.86 7.36 10.15
N ARG A 85 10.10 8.46 9.42
CA ARG A 85 9.90 9.82 9.95
C ARG A 85 8.45 10.03 10.41
N LYS A 86 7.46 9.66 9.60
CA LYS A 86 6.03 9.79 9.96
C LYS A 86 5.65 8.92 11.16
N GLY A 87 6.18 7.69 11.24
CA GLY A 87 5.97 6.74 12.33
C GLY A 87 6.56 7.27 13.63
N VAL A 88 7.82 7.71 13.61
CA VAL A 88 8.50 8.33 14.76
C VAL A 88 7.74 9.56 15.25
N MET A 89 7.36 10.47 14.35
CA MET A 89 6.59 11.66 14.72
C MET A 89 5.22 11.32 15.32
N ARG A 90 4.51 10.32 14.79
CA ARG A 90 3.21 9.89 15.32
C ARG A 90 3.32 9.19 16.67
N VAL A 91 4.32 8.33 16.84
CA VAL A 91 4.58 7.65 18.12
C VAL A 91 5.06 8.63 19.18
N ALA A 92 5.91 9.60 18.82
CA ALA A 92 6.35 10.64 19.75
C ALA A 92 5.20 11.53 20.22
N ALA A 93 4.25 11.84 19.34
CA ALA A 93 3.12 12.70 19.67
C ALA A 93 1.97 11.96 20.40
N HIS A 94 1.75 10.66 20.14
CA HIS A 94 0.53 9.96 20.59
C HIS A 94 0.76 8.55 21.16
N GLY A 95 2.02 8.15 21.34
CA GLY A 95 2.38 6.81 21.77
C GLY A 95 2.17 5.73 20.70
N LEU A 96 2.51 4.48 21.04
CA LEU A 96 2.44 3.34 20.11
C LEU A 96 1.01 3.02 19.65
N ALA A 97 0.01 3.28 20.50
CA ALA A 97 -1.40 3.02 20.21
C ALA A 97 -2.05 4.04 19.25
N GLY A 98 -1.42 5.19 18.99
CA GLY A 98 -1.90 6.19 18.02
C GLY A 98 -3.20 6.90 18.41
N ILE A 99 -3.50 7.99 17.70
CA ILE A 99 -4.78 8.73 17.80
C ILE A 99 -5.93 7.78 17.39
N ARG A 100 -6.92 7.59 18.26
CA ARG A 100 -8.28 7.21 17.82
C ARG A 100 -8.80 8.36 16.98
N MET A 101 -9.15 8.11 15.72
CA MET A 101 -9.67 9.09 14.74
C MET A 101 -10.15 10.40 15.39
N HIS A 102 -9.35 11.46 15.22
CA HIS A 102 -9.86 12.80 15.43
C HIS A 102 -10.73 13.15 14.19
N PRO A 103 -12.02 13.49 14.38
CA PRO A 103 -12.98 13.70 13.28
C PRO A 103 -12.54 14.77 12.27
N GLU A 104 -11.63 15.67 12.63
CA GLU A 104 -11.19 16.79 11.80
C GLU A 104 -10.42 16.45 10.50
N ASN A 105 -9.93 15.22 10.32
CA ASN A 105 -9.30 14.79 9.06
C ASN A 105 -10.25 14.02 8.12
N GLU A 106 -11.51 13.81 8.52
CA GLU A 106 -12.52 13.27 7.63
C GLU A 106 -12.83 14.32 6.54
N PRO A 107 -12.78 13.94 5.26
CA PRO A 107 -13.05 14.89 4.21
C PRO A 107 -14.52 15.34 4.33
N LYS A 108 -14.74 16.64 4.55
CA LYS A 108 -16.05 17.26 4.82
C LYS A 108 -17.19 16.59 4.06
N GLU A 109 -18.21 16.17 4.79
CA GLU A 109 -19.42 15.54 4.24
C GLU A 109 -19.91 16.32 3.01
N TRP A 110 -20.04 15.62 1.88
CA TRP A 110 -20.36 16.26 0.62
C TRP A 110 -21.87 16.47 0.50
N THR A 111 -22.30 17.73 0.44
CA THR A 111 -23.72 18.15 0.40
C THR A 111 -24.20 18.57 -0.99
N GLY A 112 -23.38 18.40 -2.03
CA GLY A 112 -23.72 18.82 -3.40
C GLY A 112 -24.51 17.76 -4.18
N GLU A 113 -25.31 18.19 -5.15
CA GLU A 113 -25.88 17.32 -6.18
C GLU A 113 -24.84 17.08 -7.29
N GLY A 114 -24.55 15.82 -7.66
CA GLY A 114 -23.68 15.50 -8.81
C GLY A 114 -22.70 14.32 -8.64
N PHE A 115 -21.53 14.42 -9.25
CA PHE A 115 -20.44 13.45 -9.12
C PHE A 115 -19.30 14.09 -8.30
N ASP A 116 -18.95 13.51 -7.15
CA ASP A 116 -17.88 14.04 -6.31
C ASP A 116 -16.49 13.70 -6.88
N TRP A 117 -15.93 14.63 -7.65
CA TRP A 117 -14.57 14.53 -8.18
C TRP A 117 -13.49 14.42 -7.09
N THR A 118 -13.73 14.97 -5.90
CA THR A 118 -12.78 14.89 -4.79
C THR A 118 -12.74 13.47 -4.23
N ALA A 119 -13.91 12.84 -4.07
CA ALA A 119 -14.01 11.43 -3.69
C ALA A 119 -13.34 10.52 -4.74
N PHE A 120 -13.56 10.81 -6.03
CA PHE A 120 -12.90 10.11 -7.13
C PHE A 120 -11.37 10.21 -7.03
N VAL A 121 -10.82 11.43 -6.94
CA VAL A 121 -9.36 11.66 -6.91
C VAL A 121 -8.72 11.05 -5.65
N LEU A 122 -9.36 11.16 -4.49
CA LEU A 122 -8.87 10.56 -3.25
C LEU A 122 -8.80 9.04 -3.35
N ALA A 123 -9.88 8.39 -3.82
CA ALA A 123 -9.93 6.94 -3.97
C ALA A 123 -8.97 6.45 -5.07
N PHE A 124 -8.88 7.17 -6.19
CA PHE A 124 -7.94 6.90 -7.28
C PHE A 124 -6.48 6.94 -6.78
N LYS A 125 -6.11 8.03 -6.09
CA LYS A 125 -4.76 8.19 -5.56
C LYS A 125 -4.42 7.13 -4.53
N ALA A 126 -5.37 6.79 -3.65
CA ALA A 126 -5.18 5.71 -2.69
C ALA A 126 -4.86 4.39 -3.41
N VAL A 127 -5.68 3.98 -4.39
CA VAL A 127 -5.43 2.71 -5.10
C VAL A 127 -4.12 2.74 -5.88
N VAL A 128 -3.80 3.83 -6.56
CA VAL A 128 -2.56 3.93 -7.36
C VAL A 128 -1.33 3.94 -6.47
N LEU A 129 -1.31 4.75 -5.40
CA LEU A 129 -0.13 4.90 -4.55
C LEU A 129 0.13 3.62 -3.75
N GLU A 130 -0.86 3.16 -2.99
CA GLU A 130 -0.72 1.98 -2.15
C GLU A 130 -0.52 0.71 -3.01
N GLY A 131 -1.20 0.63 -4.17
CA GLY A 131 -1.04 -0.49 -5.08
C GLY A 131 0.30 -0.53 -5.81
N LEU A 132 0.93 0.63 -6.05
CA LEU A 132 2.30 0.71 -6.56
C LEU A 132 3.31 0.24 -5.51
N GLU A 133 3.09 0.55 -4.23
CA GLU A 133 3.91 0.03 -3.13
C GLU A 133 3.80 -1.50 -3.04
N VAL A 134 2.60 -2.07 -3.17
CA VAL A 134 2.41 -3.53 -3.31
C VAL A 134 3.20 -4.09 -4.49
N ALA A 135 3.17 -3.43 -5.66
CA ALA A 135 3.92 -3.87 -6.83
C ALA A 135 5.45 -3.85 -6.58
N PHE A 136 5.96 -2.82 -5.88
CA PHE A 136 7.38 -2.76 -5.50
C PHE A 136 7.76 -3.85 -4.51
N ILE A 137 6.93 -4.16 -3.53
CA ILE A 137 7.13 -5.27 -2.58
C ILE A 137 7.23 -6.59 -3.36
N VAL A 138 6.25 -6.86 -4.25
CA VAL A 138 6.20 -8.08 -5.06
C VAL A 138 7.44 -8.22 -5.94
N VAL A 139 7.87 -7.15 -6.62
CA VAL A 139 9.07 -7.18 -7.46
C VAL A 139 10.32 -7.36 -6.61
N SER A 140 10.44 -6.67 -5.47
CA SER A 140 11.62 -6.73 -4.61
C SER A 140 11.83 -8.13 -4.04
N PHE A 141 10.82 -8.72 -3.42
CA PHE A 141 10.91 -10.08 -2.88
C PHE A 141 10.94 -11.14 -3.98
N GLY A 142 10.09 -10.99 -5.00
CA GLY A 142 10.02 -11.91 -6.12
C GLY A 142 11.32 -12.01 -6.93
N ALA A 143 11.93 -10.87 -7.26
CA ALA A 143 13.18 -10.84 -8.01
C ALA A 143 14.38 -11.29 -7.18
N SER A 144 14.41 -10.97 -5.88
CA SER A 144 15.53 -11.36 -4.99
C SER A 144 15.70 -12.87 -4.85
N TYR A 145 14.60 -13.62 -4.90
CA TYR A 145 14.60 -15.07 -4.73
C TYR A 145 14.30 -15.84 -6.03
N GLY A 146 14.20 -15.15 -7.18
CA GLY A 146 13.86 -15.75 -8.47
C GLY A 146 12.45 -16.37 -8.51
N GLN A 147 11.54 -15.90 -7.65
CA GLN A 147 10.21 -16.47 -7.40
C GLN A 147 9.10 -15.43 -7.55
N LEU A 148 9.15 -14.68 -8.66
CA LEU A 148 8.14 -13.66 -9.00
C LEU A 148 6.71 -14.17 -8.97
N GLY A 149 6.45 -15.37 -9.50
CA GLY A 149 5.10 -15.96 -9.49
C GLY A 149 4.52 -16.13 -8.08
N ILE A 150 5.35 -16.58 -7.13
CA ILE A 150 4.92 -16.78 -5.74
C ILE A 150 4.70 -15.44 -5.04
N ALA A 151 5.58 -14.45 -5.29
CA ALA A 151 5.42 -13.11 -4.75
C ALA A 151 4.12 -12.45 -5.26
N ILE A 152 3.80 -12.58 -6.55
CA ILE A 152 2.55 -12.08 -7.14
C ILE A 152 1.34 -12.69 -6.43
N VAL A 153 1.35 -14.02 -6.21
CA VAL A 153 0.27 -14.70 -5.47
C VAL A 153 0.14 -14.13 -4.06
N GLY A 154 1.25 -13.90 -3.35
CA GLY A 154 1.24 -13.30 -2.02
C GLY A 154 0.64 -11.89 -2.00
N GLY A 155 1.06 -11.03 -2.92
CA GLY A 155 0.56 -9.65 -3.02
C GLY A 155 -0.92 -9.58 -3.41
N VAL A 156 -1.34 -10.35 -4.42
CA VAL A 156 -2.75 -10.42 -4.83
C VAL A 156 -3.63 -10.99 -3.73
N ALA A 157 -3.17 -12.06 -3.06
CA ALA A 157 -3.90 -12.64 -1.94
C ALA A 157 -4.09 -11.61 -0.80
N ALA A 158 -3.08 -10.79 -0.51
CA ALA A 158 -3.20 -9.73 0.49
C ALA A 158 -4.27 -8.71 0.11
N VAL A 159 -4.27 -8.21 -1.12
CA VAL A 159 -5.27 -7.24 -1.61
C VAL A 159 -6.69 -7.83 -1.55
N VAL A 160 -6.87 -9.08 -1.98
CA VAL A 160 -8.17 -9.75 -1.98
C VAL A 160 -8.67 -10.03 -0.56
N VAL A 161 -7.83 -10.60 0.30
CA VAL A 161 -8.20 -10.95 1.69
C VAL A 161 -8.47 -9.70 2.49
N ILE A 162 -7.59 -8.71 2.46
CA ILE A 162 -7.77 -7.46 3.21
C ILE A 162 -8.93 -6.63 2.64
N GLY A 163 -9.10 -6.61 1.32
CA GLY A 163 -10.27 -6.00 0.67
C GLY A 163 -11.59 -6.62 1.15
N GLY A 164 -11.67 -7.96 1.13
CA GLY A 164 -12.83 -8.69 1.63
C GLY A 164 -13.09 -8.46 3.12
N ILE A 165 -12.05 -8.49 3.95
CA ILE A 165 -12.14 -8.19 5.39
C ILE A 165 -12.59 -6.74 5.60
N GLY A 166 -12.08 -5.79 4.83
CA GLY A 166 -12.46 -4.38 4.92
C GLY A 166 -13.93 -4.13 4.65
N VAL A 167 -14.47 -4.77 3.62
CA VAL A 167 -15.90 -4.72 3.31
C VAL A 167 -16.73 -5.34 4.45
N ALA A 168 -16.30 -6.48 4.99
CA ALA A 168 -17.00 -7.18 6.07
C ALA A 168 -16.90 -6.45 7.43
N LEU A 169 -15.78 -5.79 7.72
CA LEU A 169 -15.42 -5.24 9.01
C LEU A 169 -15.21 -3.72 8.98
N GLN A 170 -15.93 -2.99 8.12
CA GLN A 170 -15.77 -1.53 7.94
C GLN A 170 -15.75 -0.73 9.27
N ARG A 171 -16.44 -1.23 10.31
CA ARG A 171 -16.50 -0.60 11.65
C ARG A 171 -15.29 -0.89 12.56
N ILE A 172 -14.50 -1.91 12.25
CA ILE A 172 -13.36 -2.37 13.06
C ILE A 172 -12.03 -1.96 12.41
N VAL A 173 -11.93 -1.93 11.08
CA VAL A 173 -10.70 -1.54 10.36
C VAL A 173 -10.27 -0.11 10.69
N THR A 174 -11.23 0.78 10.98
CA THR A 174 -10.97 2.14 11.48
C THR A 174 -10.29 2.20 12.85
N ARG A 175 -10.17 1.07 13.55
CA ARG A 175 -9.56 0.97 14.90
C ARG A 175 -8.12 0.45 14.90
N ILE A 176 -7.55 0.11 13.75
CA ILE A 176 -6.16 -0.37 13.71
C ILE A 176 -5.21 0.84 13.91
N PRO A 177 -4.32 0.79 14.91
CA PRO A 177 -3.45 1.91 15.24
C PRO A 177 -2.36 2.10 14.18
N ARG A 178 -2.57 3.06 13.27
CA ARG A 178 -1.67 3.36 12.14
C ARG A 178 -0.25 3.75 12.56
N SER A 179 -0.07 4.30 13.75
CA SER A 179 1.22 4.74 14.28
C SER A 179 2.24 3.60 14.40
N LEU A 180 1.80 2.43 14.90
CA LEU A 180 2.67 1.27 15.06
C LEU A 180 3.02 0.65 13.70
N LEU A 181 2.02 0.49 12.82
CA LEU A 181 2.21 -0.04 11.48
C LEU A 181 3.24 0.75 10.69
N GLN A 182 3.11 2.08 10.67
CA GLN A 182 4.02 2.92 9.89
C GLN A 182 5.42 2.98 10.47
N LEU A 183 5.57 2.87 11.80
CA LEU A 183 6.89 2.73 12.41
C LEU A 183 7.54 1.42 12.00
N VAL A 184 6.83 0.29 12.14
CA VAL A 184 7.36 -1.05 11.81
C VAL A 184 7.68 -1.16 10.31
N VAL A 185 6.76 -0.73 9.45
CA VAL A 185 6.98 -0.74 7.99
C VAL A 185 8.09 0.23 7.60
N GLY A 186 8.14 1.43 8.19
CA GLY A 186 9.24 2.37 7.98
C GLY A 186 10.60 1.75 8.33
N ILE A 187 10.70 1.05 9.46
CA ILE A 187 11.90 0.30 9.84
C ILE A 187 12.22 -0.78 8.80
N MET A 188 11.26 -1.62 8.45
CA MET A 188 11.47 -2.72 7.49
C MET A 188 11.91 -2.20 6.12
N LEU A 189 11.23 -1.20 5.55
CA LEU A 189 11.56 -0.62 4.25
C LEU A 189 12.92 0.07 4.26
N THR A 190 13.28 0.76 5.34
CA THR A 190 14.60 1.41 5.47
C THR A 190 15.70 0.36 5.55
N THR A 191 15.52 -0.69 6.35
CA THR A 191 16.47 -1.81 6.43
C THR A 191 16.61 -2.54 5.09
N PHE A 192 15.49 -2.85 4.44
CA PHE A 192 15.47 -3.55 3.16
C PHE A 192 16.07 -2.71 2.03
N GLY A 193 15.71 -1.43 1.95
CA GLY A 193 16.27 -0.49 0.97
C GLY A 193 17.78 -0.36 1.11
N THR A 194 18.29 -0.31 2.35
CA THR A 194 19.74 -0.26 2.60
C THR A 194 20.45 -1.55 2.17
N PHE A 195 19.86 -2.72 2.45
CA PHE A 195 20.45 -4.01 2.07
C PHE A 195 20.38 -4.28 0.57
N TRP A 196 19.32 -3.82 -0.09
CA TRP A 196 19.05 -4.13 -1.49
C TRP A 196 19.69 -3.13 -2.46
N ALA A 197 20.02 -1.92 -2.00
CA ALA A 197 20.81 -0.95 -2.75
C ALA A 197 22.30 -1.36 -2.89
N LEU A 198 22.77 -2.32 -2.10
CA LEU A 198 24.11 -2.90 -2.12
C LEU A 198 24.14 -4.22 -2.93
#